data_AF-A0A503PA15-F1
#
_entry.id   AF-A0A503PA15-F1
#
_cell.length_a   1.000
_cell.length_b   1.000
_cell.length_c   1.000
_cell.angle_alpha   90.00
_cell.angle_beta   90.00
_cell.angle_gamma   90.00
#
_symmetry.space_group_name_H-M   'P 1'
#
loop_
_entity.id
_entity.type
_entity.pdbx_description
1 polymer ?
#
loop_
_entity_poly.entity_id
_entity_poly.type
_entity_poly.pdbx_seq_one_letter_code
_entity_poly.pdbx_strand_id
1 'polypeptide(L)'
;MPSIKDAPVGMLRAWADAKVISSARYVEEMERRRGLRAVGEPMPIRVRVEAPPLDYALDDELAIPGIDVLDFAGDHEPSGPVPAPSLAVWVVGGIAAGLIVVALAMVLP
;
A
#
# COMPACT_ATOMS: atom_id res chain seq x y z
N MET A 1 -21.56 25.75 -2.22
CA MET A 1 -20.74 24.66 -1.64
C MET A 1 -19.30 24.88 -2.09
N PRO A 2 -18.32 24.98 -1.19
CA PRO A 2 -16.92 25.01 -1.60
C PRO A 2 -16.61 23.74 -2.38
N SER A 3 -16.03 23.89 -3.58
CA SER A 3 -15.67 22.76 -4.42
C SER A 3 -14.53 21.99 -3.75
N ILE A 4 -14.59 20.67 -3.77
CA ILE A 4 -13.55 19.78 -3.21
C ILE A 4 -12.15 20.08 -3.79
N LYS A 5 -12.11 20.69 -4.99
CA LYS A 5 -10.90 21.09 -5.70
C LYS A 5 -10.13 22.22 -4.99
N ASP A 6 -10.82 23.05 -4.21
CA ASP A 6 -10.23 24.22 -3.54
C ASP A 6 -9.93 23.94 -2.05
N ALA A 7 -10.35 22.78 -1.53
CA ALA A 7 -10.15 22.43 -0.14
C ALA A 7 -8.66 22.13 0.17
N PRO A 8 -8.11 22.59 1.30
CA PRO A 8 -6.74 22.24 1.70
C PRO A 8 -6.60 20.74 1.97
N VAL A 9 -5.40 20.18 1.78
CA VAL A 9 -5.14 18.73 1.88
C VAL A 9 -5.53 18.16 3.25
N GLY A 10 -5.28 18.89 4.33
CA GLY A 10 -5.69 18.47 5.68
C GLY A 10 -7.21 18.35 5.83
N MET A 11 -7.97 19.19 5.14
CA MET A 11 -9.45 19.16 5.17
C MET A 11 -10.00 18.02 4.31
N LEU A 12 -9.36 17.71 3.17
CA LEU A 12 -9.70 16.54 2.37
C LEU A 12 -9.52 15.23 3.14
N ARG A 13 -8.44 15.11 3.94
CA ARG A 13 -8.21 13.94 4.79
C ARG A 13 -9.28 13.84 5.88
N ALA A 14 -9.58 14.93 6.57
CA ALA A 14 -10.64 14.97 7.58
C ALA A 14 -12.02 14.60 7.01
N TRP A 15 -12.32 14.98 5.76
CA TRP A 15 -13.57 14.61 5.10
C TRP A 15 -13.63 13.13 4.69
N ALA A 16 -12.50 12.53 4.33
CA ALA A 16 -12.43 11.10 4.07
C ALA A 16 -12.63 10.30 5.37
N ASP A 17 -11.99 10.72 6.46
CA ASP A 17 -12.09 10.08 7.78
C ASP A 17 -13.52 10.22 8.35
N ALA A 18 -14.16 11.36 8.14
CA ALA A 18 -15.56 11.60 8.50
C ALA A 18 -16.59 10.98 7.52
N LYS A 19 -16.13 10.23 6.50
CA LYS A 19 -16.97 9.62 5.44
C LYS A 19 -17.85 10.60 4.65
N VAL A 20 -17.52 11.89 4.66
CA VAL A 20 -18.19 12.94 3.87
C VAL A 20 -17.86 12.78 2.39
N ILE A 21 -16.65 12.28 2.10
CA ILE A 21 -16.22 11.88 0.76
C ILE A 21 -15.75 10.43 0.79
N SER A 22 -15.91 9.70 -0.31
CA SER A 22 -15.37 8.35 -0.41
C SER A 22 -13.85 8.38 -0.43
N SER A 23 -13.22 7.35 0.15
CA SER A 23 -11.76 7.20 0.17
C SER A 23 -11.17 7.14 -1.25
N ALA A 24 -11.89 6.54 -2.20
CA ALA A 24 -11.52 6.53 -3.62
C ALA A 24 -11.45 7.96 -4.20
N ARG A 25 -12.44 8.80 -3.88
CA ARG A 25 -12.49 10.20 -4.34
C ARG A 25 -11.39 11.06 -3.70
N TYR A 26 -10.98 10.75 -2.48
CA TYR A 26 -9.82 11.38 -1.84
C TYR A 26 -8.51 11.04 -2.56
N VAL A 27 -8.30 9.76 -2.91
CA VAL A 27 -7.10 9.30 -3.62
C VAL A 27 -7.04 9.92 -5.02
N GLU A 28 -8.13 9.88 -5.77
CA GLU A 28 -8.24 10.47 -7.12
C GLU A 28 -7.91 11.98 -7.10
N GLU A 29 -8.40 12.71 -6.10
CA GLU A 29 -8.13 14.15 -5.97
C GLU A 29 -6.67 14.43 -5.55
N MET A 30 -6.06 13.55 -4.74
CA MET A 30 -4.64 13.65 -4.38
C MET A 30 -3.72 13.34 -5.56
N GLU A 31 -4.07 12.37 -6.39
CA GLU A 31 -3.36 12.05 -7.64
C GLU A 31 -3.49 13.18 -8.65
N ARG A 32 -4.68 13.76 -8.83
CA ARG A 32 -4.91 14.94 -9.65
C ARG A 32 -4.02 16.11 -9.22
N ARG A 33 -3.89 16.35 -7.90
CA ARG A 33 -3.03 17.42 -7.35
C ARG A 33 -1.54 17.13 -7.51
N ARG A 34 -1.13 15.87 -7.44
CA ARG A 34 0.26 15.44 -7.70
C ARG A 34 0.61 15.61 -9.18
N GLY A 35 -0.30 15.24 -10.08
CA GLY A 35 -0.14 15.44 -11.53
C GLY A 35 -0.03 16.91 -11.91
N LEU A 36 -0.80 17.80 -11.26
CA LEU A 36 -0.71 19.25 -11.47
C LEU A 36 0.60 19.86 -10.94
N ARG A 37 1.17 19.31 -9.86
CA ARG A 37 2.49 19.74 -9.34
C ARG A 37 3.67 19.28 -10.21
N ALA A 38 3.51 18.18 -10.94
CA ALA A 38 4.56 17.64 -11.82
C ALA A 38 4.78 18.46 -13.10
N VAL A 39 3.85 19.35 -13.46
CA VAL A 39 3.90 20.13 -14.72
C VAL A 39 4.55 21.51 -14.54
N GLY A 40 4.86 21.93 -13.30
CA GLY A 40 5.21 23.33 -13.02
C GLY A 40 6.55 23.62 -12.34
N GLU A 41 7.18 22.66 -11.66
CA GLU A 41 8.36 22.96 -10.84
C GLU A 41 9.47 21.91 -11.08
N PRO A 42 10.70 22.32 -11.47
CA PRO A 42 11.84 21.41 -11.40
C PRO A 42 12.11 21.14 -9.92
N MET A 43 11.91 19.90 -9.45
CA MET A 43 12.25 19.48 -8.10
C MET A 43 13.66 19.97 -7.72
N PRO A 44 13.82 20.86 -6.72
CA PRO A 44 15.13 21.15 -6.19
C PRO A 44 15.36 20.38 -4.88
N ILE A 45 16.61 19.93 -4.74
CA ILE A 45 17.30 19.61 -3.50
C ILE A 45 17.14 18.16 -3.03
N ARG A 46 18.08 17.34 -3.52
CA ARG A 46 18.64 16.24 -2.74
C ARG A 46 19.17 16.85 -1.43
N VAL A 47 18.44 16.67 -0.34
CA VAL A 47 18.95 16.96 1.00
C VAL A 47 20.10 15.98 1.23
N ARG A 48 21.35 16.44 1.12
CA ARG A 48 22.49 15.68 1.64
C ARG A 48 22.32 15.63 3.15
N VAL A 49 21.76 14.53 3.62
CA VAL A 49 21.79 14.17 5.03
C VAL A 49 23.24 13.79 5.33
N GLU A 50 24.00 14.72 5.92
CA GLU A 50 25.22 14.35 6.64
C GLU A 50 24.75 13.57 7.87
N ALA A 51 24.63 12.26 7.71
CA ALA A 51 24.41 11.37 8.84
C ALA A 51 25.63 11.50 9.77
N PRO A 52 25.44 11.68 11.09
CA PRO A 52 26.51 11.51 12.07
C PRO A 52 27.26 10.19 11.80
N PRO A 53 28.59 10.14 12.04
CA PRO A 53 29.34 8.90 11.84
C PRO A 53 28.65 7.78 12.62
N LEU A 54 28.36 6.66 11.95
CA LEU A 54 27.74 5.49 12.56
C LEU A 54 28.58 5.10 13.79
N ASP A 55 28.03 5.32 14.97
CA ASP A 55 28.52 4.72 16.19
C ASP A 55 28.08 3.27 16.17
N TYR A 56 28.96 2.40 15.66
CA TYR A 56 28.80 0.94 15.60
C TYR A 56 28.62 0.26 16.97
N ALA A 57 28.34 1.02 18.03
CA ALA A 57 28.01 0.52 19.35
C ALA A 57 26.67 -0.25 19.39
N LEU A 58 25.84 -0.17 18.33
CA LEU A 58 24.55 -0.86 18.26
C LEU A 58 24.58 -2.22 17.53
N ASP A 59 25.66 -2.57 16.81
CA ASP A 59 25.74 -3.83 16.07
C ASP A 59 25.91 -5.05 17.01
N ASP A 60 26.58 -4.87 18.15
CA ASP A 60 26.72 -5.92 19.16
C ASP A 60 25.41 -6.20 19.93
N GLU A 61 24.49 -5.22 19.97
CA GLU A 61 23.17 -5.38 20.61
C GLU A 61 22.10 -5.96 19.66
N LEU A 62 22.36 -5.95 18.34
CA LEU A 62 21.43 -6.45 17.31
C LEU A 62 21.82 -7.84 16.76
N ALA A 63 22.70 -8.56 17.44
CA ALA A 63 22.92 -9.98 17.19
C ALA A 63 21.72 -10.80 17.72
N ILE A 64 20.58 -10.75 17.03
CA ILE A 64 19.45 -11.66 17.26
C ILE A 64 19.77 -12.94 16.50
N PRO A 65 20.08 -14.07 17.17
CA PRO A 65 20.31 -15.32 16.47
C PRO A 65 19.03 -15.76 15.76
N GLY A 66 19.03 -15.73 14.42
CA GLY A 66 18.00 -16.38 13.61
C GLY A 66 17.31 -15.56 12.50
N ILE A 67 17.77 -14.36 12.14
CA ILE A 67 17.12 -13.55 11.09
C ILE A 67 18.12 -13.17 9.99
N ASP A 68 18.46 -14.12 9.13
CA ASP A 68 19.45 -13.96 8.05
C ASP A 68 18.85 -14.18 6.64
N VAL A 69 17.53 -13.97 6.45
CA VAL A 69 16.84 -14.45 5.21
C VAL A 69 15.78 -13.51 4.61
N LEU A 70 15.86 -12.19 4.80
CA LEU A 70 15.01 -11.27 4.00
C LEU A 70 15.84 -10.34 3.12
N ASP A 71 16.97 -10.87 2.64
CA ASP A 71 17.69 -10.39 1.46
C ASP A 71 16.82 -10.64 0.21
N PHE A 72 15.83 -9.78 0.00
CA PHE A 72 15.02 -9.76 -1.22
C PHE A 72 15.77 -8.98 -2.31
N ALA A 73 16.78 -9.61 -2.90
CA ALA A 73 17.34 -9.17 -4.16
C ALA A 73 17.70 -10.38 -5.03
N GLY A 74 17.07 -10.48 -6.21
CA GLY A 74 17.65 -11.21 -7.34
C GLY A 74 16.88 -12.44 -7.80
N ASP A 75 16.20 -12.26 -8.93
CA ASP A 75 16.15 -13.15 -10.09
C ASP A 75 15.61 -14.59 -9.98
N HIS A 76 14.85 -14.90 -11.05
CA HIS A 76 14.24 -16.19 -11.39
C HIS A 76 15.07 -17.43 -11.05
N GLU A 77 14.50 -18.36 -10.26
CA GLU A 77 14.69 -19.81 -10.40
C GLU A 77 13.58 -20.62 -9.68
N PRO A 78 13.39 -21.91 -10.02
CA PRO A 78 12.08 -22.56 -10.09
C PRO A 78 11.62 -23.24 -8.79
N SER A 79 10.29 -23.23 -8.59
CA SER A 79 9.52 -24.17 -7.77
C SER A 79 10.10 -24.59 -6.40
N GLY A 80 10.13 -23.65 -5.46
CA GLY A 80 10.13 -23.97 -4.02
C GLY A 80 8.74 -24.43 -3.55
N PRO A 81 8.62 -25.10 -2.39
CA PRO A 81 7.33 -25.54 -1.86
C PRO A 81 6.41 -24.33 -1.71
N VAL A 82 5.28 -24.36 -2.42
CA VAL A 82 4.34 -23.24 -2.47
C VAL A 82 3.94 -22.90 -1.04
N PRO A 83 4.13 -21.65 -0.57
CA PRO A 83 3.76 -21.29 0.79
C PRO A 83 2.28 -21.59 0.98
N ALA A 84 1.94 -22.28 2.07
CA ALA A 84 0.56 -22.66 2.35
C ALA A 84 -0.33 -21.42 2.23
N PRO A 85 -1.44 -21.49 1.45
CA PRO A 85 -2.28 -20.34 1.23
C PRO A 85 -2.75 -19.79 2.56
N SER A 86 -2.53 -18.49 2.77
CA SER A 86 -2.92 -17.81 4.00
C SER A 86 -4.42 -17.93 4.22
N LEU A 87 -4.87 -17.80 5.46
CA LEU A 87 -6.29 -17.87 5.82
C LEU A 87 -7.13 -16.90 4.96
N ALA A 88 -6.57 -15.75 4.58
CA ALA A 88 -7.20 -14.81 3.67
C ALA A 88 -7.51 -15.39 2.28
N VAL A 89 -6.58 -16.19 1.71
CA VAL A 89 -6.78 -16.85 0.40
C VAL A 89 -7.93 -17.85 0.47
N TRP A 90 -8.04 -18.60 1.58
CA TRP A 90 -9.15 -19.53 1.81
C TRP A 90 -10.50 -18.81 1.96
N VAL A 91 -10.53 -17.70 2.70
CA VAL A 91 -11.75 -16.91 2.87
C VAL A 91 -12.20 -16.31 1.54
N VAL A 92 -11.29 -15.74 0.77
CA VAL A 92 -11.60 -15.16 -0.56
C VAL A 92 -12.07 -16.25 -1.52
N GLY A 93 -11.39 -17.39 -1.56
CA GLY A 93 -11.79 -18.53 -2.40
C GLY A 93 -13.16 -19.09 -2.01
N GLY A 94 -13.45 -19.21 -0.71
CA GLY A 94 -14.74 -19.67 -0.21
C GLY A 94 -15.89 -18.73 -0.54
N ILE A 95 -15.67 -17.42 -0.42
CA ILE A 95 -16.67 -16.40 -0.81
C ILE A 95 -16.93 -16.47 -2.32
N ALA A 96 -15.88 -16.53 -3.14
CA ALA A 96 -16.03 -16.62 -4.59
C ALA A 96 -16.78 -17.90 -5.01
N ALA A 97 -16.41 -19.05 -4.44
CA ALA A 97 -17.10 -20.31 -4.68
C ALA A 97 -18.57 -20.28 -4.25
N GLY A 98 -18.86 -19.71 -3.08
CA GLY A 98 -20.23 -19.57 -2.57
C GLY A 98 -21.10 -18.72 -3.50
N LEU A 99 -20.57 -17.60 -3.99
CA LEU A 99 -21.28 -16.74 -4.94
C LEU A 99 -21.58 -17.46 -6.26
N ILE A 100 -20.65 -18.28 -6.75
CA ILE A 100 -20.85 -19.07 -7.97
C ILE A 100 -21.95 -20.12 -7.76
N VAL A 101 -21.97 -20.82 -6.62
CA VAL A 101 -23.01 -21.80 -6.29
C VAL A 101 -24.38 -21.15 -6.20
N VAL A 102 -24.48 -20.00 -5.52
CA VAL A 102 -25.74 -19.25 -5.41
C VAL A 102 -26.21 -18.78 -6.80
N ALA A 103 -25.30 -18.28 -7.63
CA ALA A 103 -25.62 -17.87 -8.99
C ALA A 103 -26.14 -19.05 -9.83
N LEU A 104 -25.50 -20.24 -9.73
CA LEU A 104 -25.99 -21.43 -10.43
C LEU A 104 -27.36 -21.88 -9.93
N ALA A 105 -27.60 -21.85 -8.61
CA ALA A 105 -28.88 -22.23 -8.02
C ALA A 105 -30.03 -21.28 -8.40
N MET A 106 -29.73 -20.02 -8.72
CA MET A 106 -30.73 -19.08 -9.25
C MET A 106 -30.98 -19.24 -10.75
N VAL A 107 -30.08 -19.91 -11.48
CA VAL A 107 -30.15 -20.09 -12.94
C VAL A 107 -30.72 -21.46 -13.33
N LEU A 108 -30.51 -22.50 -12.52
CA LEU A 108 -31.19 -23.78 -12.71
C LEU A 108 -32.58 -23.75 -12.04
N PRO A 109 -33.68 -24.00 -12.77
CA PRO A 109 -35.03 -24.08 -12.21
C PRO A 109 -35.23 -25.30 -11.29
#